data_AF-K2DS67-F1
#
_entry.id   AF-K2DS67-F1
#
_cell.length_a   1.000
_cell.length_b   1.000
_cell.length_c   1.000
_cell.angle_alpha   90.00
_cell.angle_beta   90.00
_cell.angle_gamma   90.00
#
_symmetry.space_group_name_H-M   'P 1'
#
loop_
_entity.id
_entity.type
_entity.pdbx_description
1 polymer ?
#
loop_
_entity_poly.entity_id
_entity_poly.type
_entity_poly.pdbx_seq_one_letter_code
_entity_poly.pdbx_strand_id
1 'polypeptide(L)'
;MIAIFILGYIAIIFEHTIRVNKTATALLMASLTWMFLFFVSPNVHALGEKVNDISQIIFFLMGAMTLVEVIDAHKGFKVVTDLIQTSSKKKMLWIIGFATFFLSAVLDNLTTTIVMISLLRKLVPDPKERWMLGAMVVIAANAGGAWTPIGDVTTTMLWINGNITT
;
A
#
# COMPACT_ATOMS: atom_id res chain seq x y z
N MET A 1 27.80 -2.41 -0.80
CA MET A 1 26.35 -2.42 -0.49
C MET A 1 25.78 -1.02 -0.28
N ILE A 2 26.26 -0.23 0.70
CA ILE A 2 25.77 1.14 0.96
C ILE A 2 25.84 2.05 -0.27
N ALA A 3 26.96 2.04 -1.00
CA ALA A 3 27.10 2.84 -2.22
C ALA A 3 26.10 2.46 -3.32
N ILE A 4 25.86 1.16 -3.54
CA ILE A 4 24.88 0.65 -4.52
C ILE A 4 23.47 1.13 -4.12
N PHE A 5 23.14 1.06 -2.84
CA PHE A 5 21.87 1.52 -2.31
C PHE A 5 21.67 3.02 -2.51
N ILE A 6 22.64 3.85 -2.12
CA ILE A 6 22.55 5.31 -2.27
C ILE A 6 22.42 5.71 -3.73
N LEU A 7 23.24 5.14 -4.63
CA LEU A 7 23.20 5.44 -6.06
C LEU A 7 21.88 5.00 -6.70
N GLY A 8 21.38 3.80 -6.36
CA GLY A 8 20.09 3.33 -6.83
C GLY A 8 18.95 4.21 -6.36
N TYR A 9 18.97 4.66 -5.10
CA TYR A 9 17.96 5.55 -4.56
C TYR A 9 17.97 6.94 -5.20
N ILE A 10 19.16 7.50 -5.44
CA ILE A 10 19.33 8.74 -6.21
C ILE A 10 18.75 8.55 -7.62
N ALA A 11 19.05 7.45 -8.29
CA ALA A 11 18.52 7.16 -9.62
C ALA A 11 16.99 7.03 -9.64
N ILE A 12 16.36 6.54 -8.56
CA ILE A 12 14.89 6.55 -8.39
C ILE A 12 14.37 7.99 -8.28
N ILE A 13 15.01 8.83 -7.45
CA ILE A 13 14.61 10.23 -7.27
C ILE A 13 14.69 11.00 -8.60
N PHE A 14 15.72 10.72 -9.41
CA PHE A 14 15.95 11.37 -10.70
C PHE A 14 15.27 10.66 -11.89
N GLU A 15 14.28 9.79 -11.66
CA GLU A 15 13.54 9.07 -12.70
C GLU A 15 13.12 9.98 -13.87
N HIS A 16 12.56 11.15 -13.56
CA HIS A 16 12.08 12.10 -14.59
C HIS A 16 13.21 12.68 -15.47
N THR A 17 14.42 12.81 -14.93
CA THR A 17 15.60 13.30 -15.66
C THR A 17 16.25 12.17 -16.45
N ILE A 18 16.36 10.98 -15.86
CA ILE A 18 17.05 9.80 -16.43
C ILE A 18 16.13 9.07 -17.44
N ARG A 19 14.81 9.30 -17.37
CA ARG A 19 13.78 8.65 -18.20
C ARG A 19 13.80 7.11 -18.11
N VAL A 20 14.33 6.58 -17.02
CA VAL A 20 14.31 5.14 -16.70
C VAL A 20 13.26 4.93 -15.61
N ASN A 21 12.37 3.96 -15.83
CA ASN A 21 11.30 3.65 -14.90
C ASN A 21 11.86 3.29 -13.51
N LYS A 22 11.31 3.89 -12.45
CA LYS A 22 11.68 3.62 -11.05
C LYS A 22 11.68 2.15 -10.68
N THR A 23 10.75 1.36 -11.22
CA THR A 23 10.67 -0.09 -10.99
C THR A 23 11.90 -0.79 -11.56
N ALA A 24 12.34 -0.42 -12.77
CA ALA A 24 13.54 -0.98 -13.38
C ALA A 24 14.79 -0.61 -12.56
N THR A 25 14.91 0.64 -12.12
CA THR A 25 16.00 1.10 -11.26
C THR A 25 16.02 0.37 -9.91
N ALA A 26 14.86 0.18 -9.28
CA ALA A 26 14.73 -0.54 -8.02
C ALA A 26 15.11 -2.03 -8.16
N LEU A 27 14.67 -2.69 -9.25
CA LEU A 27 15.02 -4.08 -9.54
C LEU A 27 16.53 -4.24 -9.81
N LEU A 28 17.14 -3.31 -10.54
CA LEU A 28 18.58 -3.29 -10.76
C LEU A 28 19.35 -3.08 -9.44
N MET A 29 18.91 -2.13 -8.62
CA MET A 29 19.51 -1.91 -7.30
C MET A 29 19.42 -3.17 -6.44
N ALA A 30 18.26 -3.82 -6.36
CA ALA A 30 18.06 -5.04 -5.58
C ALA A 30 18.97 -6.19 -6.07
N SER A 31 18.98 -6.45 -7.37
CA SER A 31 19.80 -7.51 -7.99
C SER A 31 21.30 -7.27 -7.82
N LEU A 32 21.78 -6.03 -7.97
CA LEU A 32 23.19 -5.68 -7.70
C LEU A 32 23.55 -5.83 -6.23
N THR A 33 22.62 -5.50 -5.32
CA THR A 33 22.84 -5.63 -3.88
C THR A 33 22.95 -7.10 -3.46
N TRP A 34 22.09 -7.98 -3.99
CA TRP A 34 22.16 -9.41 -3.75
C TRP A 34 23.36 -10.07 -4.40
N MET A 35 23.71 -9.67 -5.62
CA MET A 35 24.93 -10.14 -6.29
C MET A 35 26.16 -9.79 -5.44
N PHE A 36 26.26 -8.54 -4.97
CA PHE A 36 27.35 -8.11 -4.10
C PHE A 36 27.36 -8.88 -2.77
N LEU A 37 26.20 -9.11 -2.14
CA LEU A 37 26.09 -9.90 -0.92
C LEU A 37 26.64 -11.32 -1.13
N PHE A 38 26.22 -11.99 -2.22
CA PHE A 38 26.67 -13.34 -2.55
C PHE A 38 28.18 -13.41 -2.81
N PHE A 39 28.75 -12.40 -3.47
CA PHE A 39 30.20 -12.33 -3.69
C PHE A 39 30.99 -12.19 -2.38
N VAL A 40 30.49 -11.42 -1.41
CA VAL A 40 31.16 -11.20 -0.11
C VAL A 40 30.98 -12.39 0.83
N SER A 41 29.79 -12.99 0.83
CA SER A 41 29.47 -14.17 1.61
C SER A 41 28.64 -15.12 0.75
N PRO A 42 29.26 -16.13 0.13
CA PRO A 42 28.57 -17.07 -0.75
C PRO A 42 27.76 -18.07 0.08
N ASN A 43 26.70 -17.56 0.71
CA ASN A 43 25.75 -18.33 1.50
C ASN A 43 24.40 -18.35 0.78
N VAL A 44 24.19 -19.39 -0.04
CA VAL A 44 22.95 -19.58 -0.81
C VAL A 44 21.73 -19.73 0.10
N HIS A 45 21.89 -20.34 1.28
CA HIS A 45 20.79 -20.52 2.23
C HIS A 45 20.28 -19.17 2.78
N ALA A 46 21.20 -18.31 3.23
CA ALA A 46 20.83 -16.98 3.73
C ALA A 46 20.18 -16.10 2.64
N LEU A 47 20.62 -16.22 1.38
CA LEU A 47 19.98 -15.55 0.25
C LEU A 47 18.58 -16.12 -0.02
N GLY A 48 18.43 -17.45 0.04
CA GLY A 48 17.16 -18.14 -0.14
C GLY A 48 16.11 -17.73 0.89
N GLU A 49 16.50 -17.58 2.16
CA GLU A 49 15.61 -17.05 3.22
C GLU A 49 15.09 -15.65 2.88
N LYS A 50 15.97 -14.74 2.44
CA LYS A 50 15.55 -13.37 2.07
C LYS A 50 14.66 -13.33 0.84
N VAL A 51 14.89 -14.21 -0.13
CA VAL A 51 14.00 -14.35 -1.29
C VAL A 51 12.64 -14.90 -0.85
N ASN A 52 12.58 -15.83 0.10
CA ASN A 52 11.33 -16.36 0.63
C ASN A 52 10.51 -15.26 1.32
N ASP A 53 11.11 -14.50 2.24
CA ASP A 53 10.46 -13.39 2.94
C ASP A 53 9.83 -12.38 1.96
N ILE A 54 10.59 -11.98 0.93
CA ILE A 54 10.12 -11.01 -0.07
C ILE A 54 9.06 -11.62 -0.97
N SER A 55 9.22 -12.89 -1.35
CA SER A 55 8.25 -13.59 -2.19
C SER A 55 6.90 -13.70 -1.50
N GLN A 56 6.87 -13.98 -0.19
CA GLN A 56 5.63 -13.98 0.60
C GLN A 56 4.91 -12.62 0.54
N ILE A 57 5.66 -11.52 0.71
CA ILE A 57 5.11 -10.16 0.59
C ILE A 57 4.58 -9.90 -0.82
N ILE A 58 5.34 -10.27 -1.87
CA ILE A 58 4.92 -10.06 -3.27
C ILE A 58 3.66 -10.86 -3.58
N PHE A 59 3.59 -12.15 -3.22
CA PHE A 59 2.41 -12.97 -3.46
C PHE A 59 1.18 -12.46 -2.70
N PHE A 60 1.38 -12.01 -1.45
CA PHE A 60 0.33 -11.39 -0.66
C PHE A 60 -0.19 -10.11 -1.33
N LEU A 61 0.69 -9.17 -1.68
CA LEU A 61 0.32 -7.90 -2.33
C LEU A 61 -0.30 -8.11 -3.71
N MET A 62 0.17 -9.09 -4.48
CA MET A 62 -0.39 -9.43 -5.79
C MET A 62 -1.81 -9.97 -5.65
N GLY A 63 -2.06 -10.86 -4.69
CA GLY A 63 -3.40 -11.34 -4.37
C GLY A 63 -4.33 -10.21 -3.90
N ALA A 64 -3.85 -9.37 -2.98
CA ALA A 64 -4.60 -8.24 -2.45
C ALA A 64 -4.95 -7.20 -3.54
N MET A 65 -3.99 -6.77 -4.36
CA MET A 65 -4.25 -5.84 -5.46
C MET A 65 -5.19 -6.43 -6.52
N THR A 66 -5.05 -7.73 -6.83
CA THR A 66 -5.96 -8.40 -7.78
C THR A 66 -7.40 -8.43 -7.25
N LEU A 67 -7.59 -8.77 -5.97
CA LEU A 67 -8.91 -8.78 -5.34
C LEU A 67 -9.57 -7.40 -5.41
N VAL A 68 -8.80 -6.34 -5.21
CA VAL A 68 -9.31 -4.97 -5.26
C VAL A 68 -9.69 -4.56 -6.67
N GLU A 69 -8.86 -4.88 -7.65
CA GLU A 69 -9.16 -4.63 -9.06
C GLU A 69 -10.45 -5.36 -9.49
N VAL A 70 -10.64 -6.60 -9.05
CA VAL A 70 -11.87 -7.38 -9.31
C VAL A 70 -13.09 -6.73 -8.66
N ILE A 71 -12.97 -6.25 -7.41
CA ILE A 71 -14.06 -5.56 -6.71
C ILE A 71 -14.41 -4.24 -7.43
N ASP A 72 -13.43 -3.45 -7.85
CA ASP A 72 -13.67 -2.20 -8.57
C ASP A 72 -14.31 -2.44 -9.94
N ALA A 73 -13.81 -3.44 -10.69
CA ALA A 73 -14.36 -3.84 -11.99
C ALA A 73 -15.85 -4.23 -11.92
N HIS A 74 -16.28 -4.84 -10.81
CA HIS A 74 -17.68 -5.22 -10.57
C HIS A 74 -18.48 -4.13 -9.88
N LYS A 75 -17.95 -2.91 -9.76
CA LYS A 75 -18.57 -1.78 -9.05
C LYS A 75 -18.93 -2.13 -7.60
N GLY A 76 -18.19 -3.02 -6.94
CA GLY A 76 -18.44 -3.40 -5.55
C GLY A 76 -18.44 -2.21 -4.60
N PHE A 77 -17.59 -1.21 -4.89
CA PHE A 77 -17.56 0.05 -4.15
C PHE A 77 -18.78 0.96 -4.39
N LYS A 78 -19.59 0.69 -5.41
CA LYS A 78 -20.83 1.44 -5.66
C LYS A 78 -21.87 1.18 -4.57
N VAL A 79 -21.90 -0.02 -3.99
CA VAL A 79 -22.75 -0.34 -2.84
C VAL A 79 -22.39 0.56 -1.65
N VAL A 80 -21.10 0.81 -1.45
CA VAL A 80 -20.62 1.75 -0.42
C VAL A 80 -21.00 3.19 -0.77
N THR A 81 -20.90 3.62 -2.04
CA THR A 81 -21.28 5.00 -2.41
C THR A 81 -22.77 5.28 -2.35
N ASP A 82 -23.62 4.31 -2.68
CA ASP A 82 -25.07 4.49 -2.70
C ASP A 82 -25.63 4.66 -1.26
N LEU A 83 -24.89 4.18 -0.25
CA LEU A 83 -25.15 4.41 1.17
C LEU A 83 -24.68 5.80 1.67
N ILE A 84 -23.86 6.51 0.90
CA ILE A 84 -23.29 7.81 1.28
C ILE A 84 -23.94 8.92 0.45
N GLN A 85 -25.21 9.20 0.74
CA GLN A 85 -25.89 10.41 0.28
C GLN A 85 -26.26 11.27 1.49
N THR A 86 -25.41 12.23 1.83
CA THR A 86 -25.70 13.19 2.89
C THR A 86 -25.34 14.60 2.47
N SER A 87 -26.22 15.54 2.74
CA SER A 87 -26.06 16.97 2.45
C SER A 87 -25.22 17.71 3.51
N SER A 88 -24.91 17.05 4.64
CA SER A 88 -24.13 17.66 5.73
C SER A 88 -22.65 17.27 5.65
N LYS A 89 -21.80 18.29 5.47
CA LYS A 89 -20.33 18.15 5.41
C LYS A 89 -19.75 17.40 6.61
N LYS A 90 -20.23 17.68 7.82
CA LYS A 90 -19.80 17.01 9.06
C LYS A 90 -20.19 15.53 9.08
N LYS A 91 -21.41 15.19 8.67
CA LYS A 91 -21.86 13.80 8.60
C LYS A 91 -21.07 13.03 7.55
N MET A 92 -20.84 13.63 6.38
CA MET A 92 -20.05 13.04 5.31
C MET A 92 -18.63 12.69 5.78
N LEU A 93 -17.98 13.60 6.51
CA LEU A 93 -16.65 13.36 7.07
C LEU A 93 -16.61 12.14 7.99
N TRP A 94 -17.56 12.03 8.93
CA TRP A 94 -17.63 10.89 9.84
C TRP A 94 -17.94 9.58 9.11
N ILE A 95 -18.90 9.58 8.19
CA ILE A 95 -19.28 8.38 7.43
C ILE A 95 -18.08 7.88 6.61
N ILE A 96 -17.43 8.77 5.87
CA ILE A 96 -16.26 8.41 5.06
C ILE A 96 -15.11 7.95 5.97
N GLY A 97 -14.88 8.61 7.09
CA GLY A 97 -13.85 8.23 8.05
C GLY A 97 -14.04 6.82 8.61
N PHE A 98 -15.22 6.52 9.14
CA PHE A 98 -15.53 5.19 9.69
C PHE A 98 -15.53 4.12 8.61
N ALA A 99 -16.15 4.39 7.45
CA ALA A 99 -16.14 3.44 6.33
C ALA A 99 -14.71 3.12 5.88
N THR A 100 -13.85 4.14 5.77
CA THR A 100 -12.43 3.96 5.41
C THR A 100 -11.68 3.14 6.46
N PHE A 101 -11.91 3.42 7.74
CA PHE A 101 -11.25 2.71 8.84
C PHE A 101 -11.58 1.21 8.80
N PHE A 102 -12.86 0.84 8.76
CA PHE A 102 -13.27 -0.57 8.74
C PHE A 102 -12.92 -1.27 7.44
N LEU A 103 -12.99 -0.55 6.31
CA LEU A 103 -12.54 -1.10 5.03
C LEU A 103 -11.04 -1.43 5.07
N SER A 104 -10.22 -0.53 5.62
CA SER A 104 -8.78 -0.74 5.78
C SER A 104 -8.41 -1.73 6.88
N ALA A 105 -9.33 -2.07 7.77
CA ALA A 105 -9.11 -3.15 8.73
C ALA A 105 -9.11 -4.53 8.05
N VAL A 106 -9.70 -4.64 6.86
CA VAL A 106 -9.80 -5.88 6.09
C VAL A 106 -8.89 -5.83 4.85
N LEU A 107 -8.71 -4.66 4.26
CA LEU A 107 -7.88 -4.41 3.08
C LEU A 107 -6.61 -3.64 3.44
N ASP A 108 -5.63 -3.68 2.54
CA ASP A 108 -4.42 -2.87 2.61
C ASP A 108 -4.72 -1.34 2.65
N ASN A 109 -3.87 -0.57 3.34
CA ASN A 109 -4.06 0.87 3.59
C ASN A 109 -3.94 1.74 2.33
N LEU A 110 -3.01 1.43 1.43
CA LEU A 110 -2.79 2.13 0.17
C LEU A 110 -3.96 1.85 -0.76
N THR A 111 -4.34 0.59 -0.84
CA THR A 111 -5.50 0.09 -1.58
C THR A 111 -6.78 0.81 -1.15
N THR A 112 -7.07 0.82 0.15
CA THR A 112 -8.25 1.49 0.71
C THR A 112 -8.24 2.98 0.40
N THR A 113 -7.08 3.63 0.50
CA THR A 113 -6.91 5.05 0.16
C THR A 113 -7.22 5.31 -1.32
N ILE A 114 -6.71 4.50 -2.25
CA ILE A 114 -6.95 4.66 -3.69
C ILE A 114 -8.44 4.57 -3.99
N VAL A 115 -9.10 3.54 -3.47
CA VAL A 115 -10.55 3.33 -3.63
C VAL A 115 -11.30 4.55 -3.11
N MET A 116 -11.06 4.95 -1.86
CA MET A 116 -11.81 6.03 -1.24
C MET A 116 -11.55 7.39 -1.94
N ILE A 117 -10.34 7.64 -2.45
CA ILE A 117 -10.05 8.84 -3.26
C ILE A 117 -10.78 8.78 -4.62
N SER A 118 -10.86 7.62 -5.27
CA SER A 118 -11.59 7.47 -6.54
C SER A 118 -13.09 7.73 -6.35
N LEU A 119 -13.65 7.30 -5.21
CA LEU A 119 -15.03 7.58 -4.80
C LEU A 119 -15.24 9.06 -4.49
N LEU A 120 -14.33 9.68 -3.72
CA LEU A 120 -14.40 11.11 -3.39
C LEU A 120 -14.42 11.99 -4.64
N ARG A 121 -13.70 11.62 -5.71
CA ARG A 121 -13.73 12.35 -6.99
C ARG A 121 -15.11 12.33 -7.66
N LYS A 122 -15.93 11.29 -7.44
CA LYS A 122 -17.29 11.15 -7.98
C LYS A 122 -18.35 11.81 -7.09
N LEU A 123 -18.16 11.75 -5.77
CA LEU A 123 -19.15 12.19 -4.78
C LEU A 123 -19.01 13.67 -4.37
N VAL A 124 -17.79 14.22 -4.42
CA VAL A 124 -17.49 15.57 -3.91
C VAL A 124 -16.96 16.44 -5.07
N PRO A 125 -17.83 17.28 -5.68
CA PRO A 125 -17.43 18.15 -6.79
C PRO A 125 -16.44 19.23 -6.35
N ASP A 126 -16.58 19.75 -5.12
CA ASP A 126 -15.73 20.83 -4.61
C ASP A 126 -14.30 20.33 -4.30
N PRO A 127 -13.26 20.86 -4.97
CA PRO A 127 -11.89 20.41 -4.76
C PRO A 127 -11.39 20.60 -3.33
N LYS A 128 -11.75 21.70 -2.66
CA LYS A 128 -11.24 22.03 -1.32
C LYS A 128 -11.79 21.05 -0.27
N GLU A 129 -13.08 20.76 -0.34
CA GLU A 129 -13.73 19.76 0.49
C GLU A 129 -13.18 18.35 0.23
N ARG A 130 -12.91 18.03 -1.04
CA ARG A 130 -12.29 16.76 -1.43
C ARG A 130 -10.89 16.58 -0.87
N TRP A 131 -10.09 17.65 -0.76
CA TRP A 131 -8.75 17.57 -0.16
C TRP A 131 -8.83 17.27 1.34
N MET A 132 -9.75 17.91 2.06
CA MET A 132 -9.95 17.68 3.48
C MET A 132 -10.44 16.24 3.75
N LEU A 133 -11.40 15.77 2.97
CA LEU A 133 -11.88 14.38 3.09
C LEU A 133 -10.83 13.37 2.65
N GLY A 134 -10.03 13.68 1.62
CA GLY A 134 -8.91 12.85 1.19
C GLY A 134 -7.85 12.71 2.28
N ALA A 135 -7.50 13.80 2.98
CA ALA A 135 -6.60 13.74 4.12
C ALA A 135 -7.18 12.87 5.25
N MET A 136 -8.48 13.01 5.54
CA MET A 136 -9.15 12.16 6.52
C MET A 136 -9.14 10.67 6.11
N VAL A 137 -9.37 10.37 4.83
CA VAL A 137 -9.27 9.00 4.30
C VAL A 137 -7.89 8.42 4.58
N VAL A 138 -6.80 9.14 4.28
CA VAL A 138 -5.44 8.65 4.52
C VAL A 138 -5.21 8.36 6.01
N ILE A 139 -5.71 9.20 6.90
CA ILE A 139 -5.60 9.01 8.36
C ILE A 139 -6.39 7.78 8.79
N ALA A 140 -7.66 7.65 8.39
CA ALA A 140 -8.48 6.50 8.74
C ALA A 140 -7.95 5.19 8.17
N ALA A 141 -7.46 5.19 6.93
CA ALA A 141 -6.93 3.99 6.30
C ALA A 141 -5.71 3.48 7.08
N ASN A 142 -4.75 4.34 7.40
CA ASN A 142 -3.60 3.93 8.20
C ASN A 142 -4.00 3.44 9.60
N ALA A 143 -4.96 4.11 10.25
CA ALA A 143 -5.46 3.68 11.55
C ALA A 143 -6.17 2.31 11.48
N GLY A 144 -6.96 2.08 10.42
CA GLY A 144 -7.67 0.82 10.19
C GLY A 144 -6.73 -0.32 9.85
N GLY A 145 -5.77 -0.10 8.96
CA GLY A 145 -4.76 -1.11 8.57
C GLY A 145 -3.91 -1.57 9.74
N ALA A 146 -3.50 -0.65 10.60
CA ALA A 146 -2.74 -0.97 11.81
C ALA A 146 -3.59 -1.65 12.91
N TRP A 147 -4.93 -1.57 12.83
CA TRP A 147 -5.81 -2.13 13.84
C TRP A 147 -5.92 -3.67 13.76
N THR A 148 -5.65 -4.26 12.59
CA THR A 148 -5.72 -5.72 12.41
C THR A 148 -4.38 -6.30 11.92
N PRO A 149 -4.12 -7.59 12.16
CA PRO A 149 -2.92 -8.26 11.64
C PRO A 149 -2.87 -8.35 10.11
N ILE A 150 -4.01 -8.18 9.43
CA ILE A 150 -4.15 -8.38 7.97
C ILE A 150 -4.09 -7.05 7.22
N GLY A 151 -4.55 -5.96 7.84
CA GLY A 151 -4.79 -4.68 7.16
C GLY A 151 -3.54 -3.89 6.78
N ASP A 152 -2.36 -4.25 7.30
CA ASP A 152 -1.10 -3.64 6.92
C ASP A 152 0.05 -4.67 6.85
N VAL A 153 0.99 -4.44 5.93
CA VAL A 153 2.13 -5.34 5.74
C VAL A 153 3.03 -5.36 6.98
N THR A 154 3.16 -4.23 7.68
CA THR A 154 4.02 -4.17 8.87
C THR A 154 3.42 -4.94 10.05
N THR A 155 2.09 -4.90 10.23
CA THR A 155 1.40 -5.72 11.24
C THR A 155 1.40 -7.19 10.87
N THR A 156 1.20 -7.51 9.58
CA THR A 156 1.34 -8.88 9.07
C THR A 156 2.75 -9.42 9.32
N MET A 157 3.78 -8.62 9.08
CA MET A 157 5.18 -9.01 9.29
C MET A 157 5.48 -9.28 10.77
N LEU A 158 4.95 -8.48 11.69
CA LEU A 158 5.08 -8.73 13.13
C LEU A 158 4.42 -10.06 13.52
N TRP A 159 3.29 -10.40 12.91
CA TRP A 159 2.57 -11.66 13.14
C TRP A 159 3.31 -12.88 12.57
N ILE A 160 3.80 -12.79 11.32
CA ILE A 160 4.62 -13.84 10.67
C ILE A 160 5.90 -14.10 11.47
N ASN A 161 6.53 -13.05 12.01
CA ASN A 161 7.74 -13.17 12.83
C ASN A 161 7.46 -13.64 14.27
N GLY A 162 6.21 -13.95 14.63
CA GLY A 162 5.85 -14.44 15.97
C GLY A 162 5.93 -13.39 17.09
N ASN A 163 6.00 -12.10 16.74
CA ASN A 163 6.08 -11.00 17.72
C ASN A 163 4.70 -10.60 18.28
N ILE A 164 3.62 -11.19 17.78
CA ILE A 164 2.25 -10.96 18.28
C ILE A 164 1.52 -12.30 18.39
N THR A 165 0.93 -12.57 19.55
CA THR A 165 0.10 -13.75 19.81
C THR A 165 -1.34 -13.53 19.35
N THR A 166 -2.02 -14.62 18.97
CA THR A 166 -3.47 -14.67 18.65
C THR A 166 -4.35 -14.11 19.74
#